data_AF-A0A017HQJ0-F1
#
_entry.id   AF-A0A017HQJ0-F1
#
_cell.length_a   1.000
_cell.length_b   1.000
_cell.length_c   1.000
_cell.angle_alpha   90.00
_cell.angle_beta   90.00
_cell.angle_gamma   90.00
#
_symmetry.space_group_name_H-M   'P 1'
#
loop_
_entity.id
_entity.type
_entity.pdbx_description
1 polymer ?
#
loop_
_entity_poly.entity_id
_entity_poly.type
_entity_poly.pdbx_seq_one_letter_code
_entity_poly.pdbx_strand_id
1 'polypeptide(L)'
;MLSGIIHVQRNGLRWQDAPAIYGPHKTLYNRFVRWSRLGVFARIFRALAQPGREGDTLMIDSTHLKVHRTAASLRKGGFARAPLGARRAA
;
A
#
# COMPACT_ATOMS: atom_id res chain seq x y z
N MET A 1 5.49 4.39 -13.91
CA MET A 1 4.95 3.01 -13.83
C MET A 1 5.44 2.26 -12.60
N LEU A 2 6.75 1.93 -12.47
CA LEU A 2 7.28 1.27 -11.27
C LEU A 2 7.02 2.10 -10.01
N SER A 3 7.18 3.42 -10.10
CA SER A 3 6.80 4.38 -9.06
C SER A 3 5.35 4.23 -8.58
N GLY A 4 4.40 3.98 -9.50
CA GLY A 4 3.01 3.74 -9.18
C GLY A 4 2.77 2.43 -8.45
N ILE A 5 3.45 1.35 -8.87
CA ILE A 5 3.42 0.06 -8.19
C ILE A 5 3.94 0.21 -6.75
N ILE A 6 5.11 0.85 -6.58
CA ILE A 6 5.71 1.09 -5.27
C ILE A 6 4.77 1.94 -4.40
N HIS A 7 4.16 2.99 -4.96
CA HIS A 7 3.23 3.85 -4.24
C HIS A 7 2.02 3.08 -3.70
N VAL A 8 1.40 2.23 -4.53
CA VAL A 8 0.26 1.40 -4.10
C VAL A 8 0.68 0.42 -2.99
N GLN A 9 1.81 -0.26 -3.16
CA GLN A 9 2.30 -1.24 -2.17
C GLN A 9 2.68 -0.59 -0.84
N ARG A 10 3.41 0.54 -0.88
CA ARG A 10 3.88 1.25 0.32
C ARG A 10 2.71 1.78 1.17
N ASN A 11 1.64 2.22 0.53
CA ASN A 11 0.49 2.82 1.21
C ASN A 11 -0.67 1.84 1.44
N GLY A 12 -0.53 0.57 1.00
CA GLY A 12 -1.59 -0.44 1.11
C GLY A 12 -2.89 -0.06 0.37
N LEU A 13 -2.77 0.70 -0.73
CA LEU A 13 -3.93 1.19 -1.48
C LEU A 13 -4.55 0.08 -2.32
N ARG A 14 -5.84 0.26 -2.68
CA ARG A 14 -6.40 -0.49 -3.81
C ARG A 14 -5.78 0.05 -5.09
N TRP A 15 -5.57 -0.80 -6.09
CA TRP A 15 -5.05 -0.36 -7.39
C TRP A 15 -5.89 0.77 -8.00
N GLN A 16 -7.21 0.72 -7.85
CA GLN A 16 -8.15 1.73 -8.33
C GLN A 16 -7.92 3.13 -7.73
N ASP A 17 -7.35 3.18 -6.52
CA ASP A 17 -7.10 4.41 -5.77
C ASP A 17 -5.69 4.99 -6.07
N ALA A 18 -4.95 4.40 -7.01
CA ALA A 18 -3.63 4.90 -7.40
C ALA A 18 -3.74 6.30 -8.01
N PRO A 19 -2.87 7.26 -7.61
CA PRO A 19 -2.88 8.60 -8.19
C PRO A 19 -2.74 8.59 -9.72
N ALA A 20 -3.55 9.39 -10.41
CA ALA A 20 -3.62 9.42 -11.87
C ALA A 20 -2.26 9.77 -12.53
N ILE A 21 -1.39 10.50 -11.83
CA ILE A 21 -0.01 10.80 -12.28
C ILE A 21 0.82 9.55 -12.59
N TYR A 22 0.47 8.39 -12.02
CA TYR A 22 1.17 7.13 -12.27
C TYR A 22 0.61 6.35 -13.47
N GLY A 23 -0.45 6.86 -14.10
CA GLY A 23 -1.14 6.24 -15.22
C GLY A 23 -2.29 5.33 -14.80
N PRO A 24 -2.94 4.65 -15.77
CA PRO A 24 -4.12 3.84 -15.51
C PRO A 24 -3.87 2.68 -14.53
N HIS A 25 -4.75 2.52 -13.54
CA HIS A 25 -4.61 1.49 -12.50
C HIS A 25 -4.51 0.06 -13.05
N LYS A 26 -5.27 -0.28 -14.11
CA LYS A 26 -5.20 -1.60 -14.76
C LYS A 26 -3.80 -1.88 -15.31
N THR A 27 -3.13 -0.86 -15.84
CA THR A 27 -1.78 -0.98 -16.38
C THR A 27 -0.76 -1.27 -15.28
N LEU A 28 -0.89 -0.60 -14.13
CA LEU A 28 -0.07 -0.87 -12.94
C LEU A 28 -0.27 -2.31 -12.44
N TYR A 29 -1.52 -2.73 -12.25
CA TYR A 29 -1.86 -4.07 -11.78
C TYR A 29 -1.37 -5.17 -12.73
N ASN A 30 -1.67 -5.06 -14.03
CA ASN A 30 -1.28 -6.06 -15.02
C ASN A 30 0.24 -6.23 -15.10
N ARG A 31 0.98 -5.12 -14.96
CA ARG A 31 2.44 -5.16 -14.89
C ARG A 31 2.93 -5.82 -13.61
N PHE A 32 2.39 -5.43 -12.47
CA PHE A 32 2.73 -6.04 -11.19
C PHE A 32 2.57 -7.56 -11.27
N VAL A 33 1.40 -8.05 -11.71
CA VAL A 33 1.14 -9.49 -11.86
C VAL A 33 2.12 -10.15 -12.83
N ARG A 34 2.36 -9.56 -14.00
CA ARG A 34 3.28 -10.12 -14.99
C ARG A 34 4.72 -10.19 -14.46
N TRP A 35 5.18 -9.15 -13.78
CA TRP A 35 6.53 -9.11 -13.20
C TRP A 35 6.69 -10.06 -12.02
N SER A 36 5.67 -10.20 -11.18
CA SER A 36 5.64 -11.20 -10.11
C SER A 36 5.75 -12.61 -10.67
N ARG A 37 4.98 -12.95 -11.72
CA ARG A 37 5.03 -14.26 -12.38
C ARG A 37 6.38 -14.54 -13.06
N LEU A 38 7.00 -13.51 -13.63
CA LEU A 38 8.32 -13.61 -14.26
C LEU A 38 9.49 -13.56 -13.26
N GLY A 39 9.22 -13.46 -11.96
CA GLY A 39 10.26 -13.37 -10.93
C GLY A 39 11.11 -12.09 -10.99
N VAL A 40 10.63 -11.04 -11.67
CA VAL A 40 11.39 -9.80 -11.85
C VAL A 40 11.67 -9.13 -10.50
N PHE A 41 10.67 -9.07 -9.62
CA PHE A 41 10.86 -8.50 -8.28
C PHE A 41 11.90 -9.28 -7.48
N ALA A 42 11.85 -10.62 -7.51
CA ALA A 42 12.84 -11.46 -6.82
C ALA A 42 14.27 -11.20 -7.33
N ARG A 43 14.44 -11.03 -8.64
CA ARG A 43 15.74 -10.68 -9.24
C ARG A 43 16.23 -9.31 -8.79
N ILE A 44 15.35 -8.30 -8.75
CA ILE A 44 15.68 -6.95 -8.27
C ILE A 44 16.10 -7.01 -6.80
N PHE A 45 15.31 -7.66 -5.93
CA PHE A 45 15.65 -7.81 -4.52
C PHE A 45 16.97 -8.53 -4.31
N ARG A 46 17.23 -9.61 -5.07
CA ARG A 46 18.51 -10.32 -5.00
C ARG A 46 19.68 -9.44 -5.42
N ALA A 47 19.51 -8.61 -6.45
CA ALA A 47 20.56 -7.69 -6.88
C ALA A 47 20.81 -6.57 -5.85
N LEU A 48 19.75 -6.07 -5.21
CA LEU A 48 19.86 -5.03 -4.16
C LEU A 48 20.40 -5.57 -2.84
N ALA A 49 20.19 -6.84 -2.54
CA ALA A 49 20.71 -7.50 -1.34
C ALA A 49 22.19 -7.88 -1.44
N GLN A 50 22.83 -7.69 -2.61
CA GLN A 50 24.26 -7.89 -2.72
C GLN A 50 25.00 -6.79 -1.94
N PRO A 51 26.12 -7.12 -1.25
CA PRO A 51 26.93 -6.13 -0.57
C PRO A 51 27.37 -5.02 -1.54
N GLY A 52 27.33 -3.76 -1.08
CA GLY A 52 27.89 -2.64 -1.83
C GLY A 52 29.40 -2.79 -2.07
N ARG A 53 29.99 -1.92 -2.91
CA ARG A 53 31.44 -1.94 -3.19
C ARG A 53 32.31 -1.84 -1.92
N GLU A 54 31.78 -1.22 -0.87
CA GLU A 54 32.43 -1.03 0.43
C GLU A 54 32.04 -2.11 1.49
N GLY A 55 31.20 -3.10 1.13
CA GLY A 55 30.68 -4.09 2.08
C GLY A 55 29.43 -3.66 2.85
N ASP A 56 28.91 -2.46 2.59
CA ASP A 56 27.65 -1.99 3.18
C ASP A 56 26.48 -2.90 2.81
N THR A 57 25.79 -3.41 3.83
CA THR A 57 24.59 -4.21 3.68
C THR A 57 23.37 -3.31 3.86
N LEU A 58 22.60 -3.12 2.79
CA LEU A 58 21.33 -2.39 2.84
C LEU A 58 20.26 -3.27 3.50
N MET A 59 19.99 -3.01 4.79
CA MET A 59 18.82 -3.57 5.46
C MET A 59 17.58 -2.74 5.11
N ILE A 60 16.56 -3.39 4.54
CA ILE A 60 15.24 -2.78 4.31
C ILE A 60 14.33 -3.23 5.44
N ASP A 61 14.21 -2.42 6.49
CA ASP A 61 13.14 -2.53 7.47
C ASP A 61 11.97 -1.62 7.06
N SER A 62 10.75 -2.05 7.32
CA SER A 62 9.57 -1.22 7.04
C SER A 62 8.53 -1.42 8.13
N THR A 63 8.21 -0.36 8.87
CA THR A 63 7.13 -0.38 9.86
C THR A 63 5.79 -0.21 9.13
N HIS A 64 5.08 -1.32 8.89
CA HIS A 64 3.73 -1.29 8.33
C HIS A 64 2.69 -1.65 9.40
N LEU A 65 1.82 -0.70 9.75
CA LEU A 65 0.71 -0.91 10.69
C LEU A 65 -0.54 -1.30 9.89
N LYS A 66 -0.83 -2.61 9.83
CA LYS A 66 -2.03 -3.13 9.17
C LYS A 66 -3.24 -2.97 10.09
N VAL A 67 -4.17 -2.08 9.74
CA VAL A 67 -5.37 -1.81 10.52
C VAL A 67 -6.59 -2.52 9.91
N HIS A 68 -7.54 -2.96 10.74
CA HIS A 68 -8.77 -3.61 10.28
C HIS A 68 -9.56 -2.69 9.32
N ARG A 69 -10.31 -3.26 8.35
CA ARG A 69 -11.08 -2.51 7.34
C ARG A 69 -11.92 -1.38 7.95
N THR A 70 -12.54 -1.65 9.10
CA THR A 70 -13.40 -0.71 9.84
C THR A 70 -12.63 0.51 10.34
N ALA A 71 -11.36 0.34 10.72
CA ALA A 71 -10.49 1.42 11.15
C ALA A 71 -9.87 2.18 9.96
N ALA A 72 -9.62 1.50 8.84
CA ALA A 72 -9.11 2.10 7.61
C ALA A 72 -10.12 3.00 6.90
N SER A 73 -11.43 2.83 7.14
CA SER A 73 -12.51 3.66 6.57
C SER A 73 -12.88 4.88 7.42
N LEU A 74 -12.23 5.09 8.57
CA LEU A 74 -12.54 6.25 9.41
C LEU A 74 -12.03 7.54 8.74
N ARG A 75 -12.93 8.52 8.53
CA ARG A 75 -12.54 9.86 8.09
C ARG A 75 -11.60 10.48 9.13
N LYS A 76 -10.54 11.15 8.66
CA LYS A 76 -9.61 11.91 9.51
C LYS A 76 -10.42 12.96 10.29
N GLY A 77 -10.51 12.81 11.62
CA GLY A 77 -11.35 13.63 12.52
C GLY A 77 -12.55 12.92 13.17
N GLY A 78 -12.57 11.58 13.21
CA GLY A 78 -13.73 10.85 13.72
C GLY A 78 -14.09 11.15 15.17
N PHE A 79 -15.27 11.72 15.38
CA PHE A 79 -16.31 11.24 16.31
C PHE A 79 -17.67 11.82 15.86
N ALA A 80 -18.50 11.03 15.20
CA ALA A 80 -19.95 11.26 15.25
C ALA A 80 -20.51 10.27 16.27
N ARG A 81 -20.44 10.63 17.55
CA ARG A 81 -21.21 9.96 18.59
C ARG A 81 -22.68 10.32 18.34
N ALA A 82 -23.47 9.39 17.81
CA ALA A 82 -24.92 9.50 17.94
C ALA A 82 -25.28 9.32 19.43
N PRO A 83 -26.10 10.18 20.04
CA PRO A 83 -26.53 9.95 21.41
C PRO A 83 -27.44 8.72 21.44
N LEU A 84 -27.00 7.73 22.21
CA LEU A 84 -27.81 6.58 22.59
C LEU A 84 -28.87 7.07 23.59
N GLY A 85 -30.08 7.37 23.10
CA GLY A 85 -31.21 7.65 23.99
C GLY A 85 -32.15 8.74 23.49
N ALA A 86 -33.15 8.34 22.70
CA ALA A 86 -34.40 9.08 22.64
C ALA A 86 -35.53 8.08 22.94
N ARG A 87 -35.97 8.05 24.21
CA ARG A 87 -37.26 7.44 24.56
C ARG A 87 -38.33 8.34 23.95
N ARG A 88 -39.16 7.81 23.05
CA ARG A 88 -40.41 8.46 22.64
C ARG A 88 -41.50 8.06 23.62
N ALA A 89 -42.05 9.05 24.32
CA ALA A 89 -43.30 8.94 25.06
C ALA A 89 -44.48 9.13 24.08
N ALA A 90 -45.49 8.29 24.24
CA ALA A 90 -46.90 8.57 23.98
C ALA A 90 -47.71 7.70 24.95
#